data_AF-A0A389LYV0-F1
#
_entry.id   AF-A0A389LYV0-F1
#
_cell.length_a   1.000
_cell.length_b   1.000
_cell.length_c   1.000
_cell.angle_alpha   90.00
_cell.angle_beta   90.00
_cell.angle_gamma   90.00
#
_symmetry.space_group_name_H-M   'P 1'
#
loop_
_entity.id
_entity.type
_entity.pdbx_description
1 polymer ?
#
loop_
_entity_poly.entity_id
_entity_poly.type
_entity_poly.pdbx_seq_one_letter_code
_entity_poly.pdbx_strand_id
1 'polypeptide(L)'
;MKEFDEIIDAYTMNLFGRGGQEVDVLKLYENLPDKDITNQEGKNLYHIAATYADCQAIDLLAKEGVKPCLDDQGNSPMHDLVSGPLANNCKNWEEKSEVIYNTVKKLIELKVKPKKKNEAGEIAYYQAGTLCLYPFIAALAQSGIKMDAVGKEEKNILHVICSQLVHRKSVDGHIDAAYKTIKILIDNDSIDREDKDIFEATPLDYAMKSAVKEISALISGDDSASKTSGMTLHDAVLQKDLEAIEAIIKEGYDINEVSDKYKKNPLMLACEYPSEEAVLILLKNKANVNYKIGDNETTAVYYLLTKSLSNLGKGVAGGHQEPKTICKILQHLIKNNLLLDDVIDSQGNTALNIICAIDYMANLNNTLAEALIEAGANVNIANYKGSTPLMTFALSGKENEHNIAELLLDNEADIRLADKESNTALMYAAANGNKISAKKIAELILENANGDNTISKTNNKNETAIDIAVKANNEAVVKLLLNNL
;
A
#
# COMPACT_ATOMS: atom_id res chain seq x y z
N MET A 1 -30.34 -13.28 -43.99
CA MET A 1 -29.04 -13.81 -43.51
C MET A 1 -27.94 -13.40 -44.46
N LYS A 2 -28.06 -13.77 -45.75
CA LYS A 2 -27.13 -13.31 -46.80
C LYS A 2 -26.99 -11.79 -46.85
N GLU A 3 -28.09 -11.06 -46.69
CA GLU A 3 -28.10 -9.59 -46.70
C GLU A 3 -27.41 -8.99 -45.46
N PHE A 4 -27.43 -9.70 -44.33
CA PHE A 4 -26.80 -9.27 -43.07
C PHE A 4 -25.27 -9.42 -43.17
N ASP A 5 -24.82 -10.55 -43.72
CA ASP A 5 -23.41 -10.83 -43.98
C ASP A 5 -22.85 -9.88 -45.05
N GLU A 6 -23.63 -9.58 -46.10
CA GLU A 6 -23.23 -8.61 -47.16
C GLU A 6 -22.95 -7.21 -46.58
N ILE A 7 -23.74 -6.75 -45.60
CA ILE A 7 -23.51 -5.47 -44.92
C ILE A 7 -22.25 -5.52 -44.05
N ILE A 8 -22.05 -6.60 -43.29
CA ILE A 8 -20.85 -6.78 -42.46
C ILE A 8 -19.59 -6.82 -43.32
N ASP A 9 -19.64 -7.54 -44.44
CA ASP A 9 -18.56 -7.63 -45.41
C ASP A 9 -18.25 -6.25 -45.98
N ALA A 10 -19.26 -5.45 -46.34
CA ALA A 10 -19.08 -4.09 -46.83
C ALA A 10 -18.38 -3.18 -45.80
N TYR A 11 -18.83 -3.19 -44.54
CA TYR A 11 -18.13 -2.46 -43.47
C TYR A 11 -16.68 -2.93 -43.31
N THR A 12 -16.45 -4.25 -43.30
CA THR A 12 -15.11 -4.84 -43.15
C THR A 12 -14.20 -4.45 -44.31
N MET A 13 -14.71 -4.43 -45.54
CA MET A 13 -13.99 -3.97 -46.72
C MET A 13 -13.62 -2.49 -46.62
N ASN A 14 -14.52 -1.62 -46.17
CA ASN A 14 -14.21 -0.19 -46.01
C ASN A 14 -13.16 0.05 -44.92
N LEU A 15 -13.17 -0.75 -43.85
CA LEU A 15 -12.22 -0.62 -42.73
C LEU A 15 -10.82 -1.17 -43.04
N PHE A 16 -10.73 -2.29 -43.77
CA PHE A 16 -9.46 -3.02 -43.94
C PHE A 16 -8.99 -3.12 -45.41
N GLY A 17 -9.83 -2.74 -46.38
CA GLY A 17 -9.53 -2.81 -47.80
C GLY A 17 -8.42 -1.84 -48.19
N ARG A 18 -7.32 -2.36 -48.74
CA ARG A 18 -6.25 -1.52 -49.31
C ARG A 18 -6.54 -1.22 -50.78
N GLY A 19 -6.97 0.01 -51.07
CA GLY A 19 -7.03 0.55 -52.43
C GLY A 19 -8.18 0.03 -53.31
N GLY A 20 -9.24 -0.53 -52.72
CA GLY A 20 -10.51 -0.83 -53.39
C GLY A 20 -11.46 0.36 -53.39
N GLN A 21 -12.51 0.31 -54.23
CA GLN A 21 -13.59 1.29 -54.21
C GLN A 21 -14.39 1.14 -52.90
N GLU A 22 -14.57 2.24 -52.17
CA GLU A 22 -15.37 2.27 -50.94
C GLU A 22 -16.82 1.86 -51.26
N VAL A 23 -17.33 0.89 -50.52
CA VAL A 23 -18.69 0.39 -50.68
C VAL A 23 -19.65 1.34 -49.99
N ASP A 24 -20.67 1.81 -50.69
CA ASP A 24 -21.74 2.63 -50.11
C ASP A 24 -22.64 1.76 -49.23
N VAL A 25 -22.29 1.66 -47.95
CA VAL A 25 -23.00 0.82 -46.98
C VAL A 25 -24.42 1.33 -46.76
N LEU A 26 -24.63 2.65 -46.73
CA LEU A 26 -25.97 3.23 -46.53
C LEU A 26 -26.94 2.78 -47.62
N LYS A 27 -26.47 2.73 -48.88
CA LYS A 27 -27.27 2.21 -50.00
C LYS A 27 -27.63 0.74 -49.85
N LEU A 28 -26.81 -0.07 -49.20
CA LEU A 28 -27.17 -1.46 -48.88
C LEU A 28 -28.35 -1.50 -47.90
N TYR A 29 -28.33 -0.67 -46.85
CA TYR A 29 -29.46 -0.53 -45.94
C TYR A 29 -30.72 -0.05 -46.65
N GLU A 30 -30.62 0.96 -47.53
CA GLU A 30 -31.76 1.48 -48.29
C GLU A 30 -32.42 0.40 -49.14
N ASN A 31 -31.62 -0.42 -49.82
CA ASN A 31 -32.08 -1.48 -50.73
C ASN A 31 -32.60 -2.74 -50.03
N LEU A 32 -32.48 -2.85 -48.70
CA LEU A 32 -33.04 -3.98 -47.97
C LEU A 32 -34.57 -4.03 -48.14
N PRO A 33 -35.13 -5.14 -48.64
CA PRO A 33 -36.57 -5.29 -48.83
C PRO A 33 -37.33 -5.37 -47.50
N ASP A 34 -36.68 -5.90 -46.46
CA ASP A 34 -37.14 -5.92 -45.09
C ASP A 34 -36.00 -5.44 -44.19
N LYS A 35 -36.30 -4.45 -43.33
CA LYS A 35 -35.36 -3.84 -42.40
C LYS A 35 -35.57 -4.33 -40.97
N ASP A 36 -36.62 -5.11 -40.70
CA ASP A 36 -36.88 -5.73 -39.40
C ASP A 36 -36.33 -7.17 -39.34
N ILE A 37 -35.07 -7.32 -39.78
CA ILE A 37 -34.38 -8.61 -39.84
C ILE A 37 -33.42 -8.78 -38.66
N THR A 38 -33.24 -10.02 -38.23
CA THR A 38 -32.24 -10.43 -37.22
C THR A 38 -31.32 -11.53 -37.76
N ASN A 39 -30.08 -11.60 -37.25
CA ASN A 39 -29.18 -12.72 -37.52
C ASN A 39 -29.46 -13.93 -36.59
N GLN A 40 -28.60 -14.95 -36.63
CA GLN A 40 -28.72 -16.16 -35.80
C GLN A 40 -28.49 -15.93 -34.30
N GLU A 41 -27.94 -14.78 -33.92
CA GLU A 41 -27.67 -14.39 -32.54
C GLU A 41 -28.71 -13.37 -32.04
N GLY A 42 -29.80 -13.15 -32.78
CA GLY A 42 -30.84 -12.18 -32.43
C GLY A 42 -30.45 -10.72 -32.67
N LYS A 43 -29.28 -10.43 -33.26
CA LYS A 43 -28.83 -9.07 -33.56
C LYS A 43 -29.63 -8.50 -34.73
N ASN A 44 -30.27 -7.35 -34.53
CA ASN A 44 -30.88 -6.59 -35.63
C ASN A 44 -29.90 -5.58 -36.26
N LEU A 45 -30.36 -4.85 -37.28
CA LEU A 45 -29.53 -3.93 -38.05
C LEU A 45 -28.88 -2.79 -37.23
N TYR A 46 -29.41 -2.44 -36.05
CA TYR A 46 -28.79 -1.47 -35.15
C TYR A 46 -27.50 -2.01 -34.52
N HIS A 47 -27.42 -3.30 -34.24
CA HIS A 47 -26.22 -3.93 -33.68
C HIS A 47 -25.04 -3.81 -34.67
N ILE A 48 -25.30 -4.06 -35.96
CA ILE A 48 -24.27 -3.90 -37.00
C ILE A 48 -23.85 -2.44 -37.11
N ALA A 49 -24.82 -1.52 -37.28
CA ALA A 49 -24.53 -0.10 -37.45
C ALA A 49 -23.76 0.46 -36.24
N ALA A 50 -24.12 0.06 -35.02
CA ALA A 50 -23.42 0.46 -33.81
C ALA A 50 -22.00 -0.15 -33.71
N THR A 51 -21.79 -1.42 -34.10
CA THR A 51 -20.45 -2.04 -34.16
C THR A 51 -19.45 -1.18 -34.94
N TYR A 52 -19.92 -0.56 -36.01
CA TYR A 52 -19.13 0.28 -36.92
C TYR A 52 -19.33 1.78 -36.72
N ALA A 53 -20.05 2.18 -35.67
CA ALA A 53 -20.38 3.57 -35.35
C ALA A 53 -21.03 4.36 -36.52
N ASP A 54 -21.84 3.71 -37.35
CA ASP A 54 -22.51 4.34 -38.49
C ASP A 54 -23.79 5.07 -38.06
N CYS A 55 -23.65 6.37 -37.82
CA CYS A 55 -24.77 7.24 -37.46
C CYS A 55 -25.82 7.35 -38.58
N GLN A 56 -25.41 7.31 -39.85
CA GLN A 56 -26.33 7.49 -40.98
C GLN A 56 -27.24 6.28 -41.13
N ALA A 57 -26.69 5.08 -40.98
CA ALA A 57 -27.48 3.86 -40.94
C ALA A 57 -28.47 3.85 -39.76
N ILE A 58 -28.05 4.31 -38.57
CA ILE A 58 -28.94 4.42 -37.40
C ILE A 58 -30.08 5.42 -37.66
N ASP A 59 -29.80 6.59 -38.25
CA ASP A 59 -30.81 7.58 -38.61
C ASP A 59 -31.82 7.05 -39.64
N LEU A 60 -31.33 6.31 -40.65
CA LEU A 60 -32.18 5.66 -41.64
C LEU A 60 -33.11 4.65 -40.99
N LEU A 61 -32.58 3.75 -40.15
CA LEU A 61 -33.39 2.75 -39.43
C LEU A 61 -34.45 3.41 -38.54
N ALA A 62 -34.09 4.50 -37.86
CA ALA A 62 -35.01 5.25 -37.01
C ALA A 62 -36.14 5.90 -37.82
N LYS A 63 -35.82 6.47 -38.99
CA LYS A 63 -36.79 7.07 -39.91
C LYS A 63 -37.77 6.04 -40.48
N GLU A 64 -37.30 4.84 -40.76
CA GLU A 64 -38.11 3.70 -41.24
C GLU A 64 -38.90 3.02 -40.11
N GLY A 65 -38.78 3.49 -38.87
CA GLY A 65 -39.57 3.01 -37.73
C GLY A 65 -39.06 1.71 -37.09
N VAL A 66 -37.90 1.20 -37.53
CA VAL A 66 -37.24 0.04 -36.92
C VAL A 66 -36.78 0.41 -35.52
N LYS A 67 -36.96 -0.48 -34.54
CA LYS A 67 -36.56 -0.24 -33.14
C LYS A 67 -35.31 -1.04 -32.77
N PRO A 68 -34.39 -0.47 -31.99
CA PRO A 68 -33.30 -1.25 -31.40
C PRO A 68 -33.86 -2.39 -30.53
N CYS A 69 -33.29 -3.58 -30.66
CA CYS A 69 -33.61 -4.73 -29.80
C CYS A 69 -32.40 -5.13 -28.94
N LEU A 70 -32.58 -6.17 -28.14
CA LEU A 70 -31.47 -6.88 -27.53
C LEU A 70 -31.16 -8.11 -28.38
N ASP A 71 -29.91 -8.55 -28.38
CA ASP A 71 -29.52 -9.84 -28.96
C ASP A 71 -29.84 -11.00 -28.00
N ASP A 72 -29.55 -12.23 -28.41
CA ASP A 72 -29.82 -13.45 -27.64
C ASP A 72 -29.02 -13.53 -26.33
N GLN A 73 -27.93 -12.75 -26.20
CA GLN A 73 -27.12 -12.63 -24.99
C GLN A 73 -27.51 -11.42 -24.14
N GLY A 74 -28.58 -10.71 -24.51
CA GLY A 74 -29.06 -9.52 -23.84
C GLY A 74 -28.19 -8.27 -24.07
N ASN A 75 -27.25 -8.29 -25.01
CA ASN A 75 -26.49 -7.12 -25.42
C ASN A 75 -27.42 -6.13 -26.13
N SER A 76 -27.13 -4.85 -25.96
CA SER A 76 -27.73 -3.77 -26.75
C SER A 76 -26.76 -3.30 -27.82
N PRO A 77 -27.18 -2.52 -28.82
CA PRO A 77 -26.26 -1.90 -29.78
C PRO A 77 -25.11 -1.11 -29.13
N MET A 78 -25.33 -0.52 -27.95
CA MET A 78 -24.25 0.12 -27.17
C MET A 78 -23.14 -0.84 -26.74
N HIS A 79 -23.44 -2.11 -26.44
CA HIS A 79 -22.42 -3.11 -26.10
C HIS A 79 -21.57 -3.45 -27.34
N ASP A 80 -22.22 -3.63 -28.50
CA ASP A 80 -21.51 -3.91 -29.75
C ASP A 80 -20.58 -2.77 -30.18
N LEU A 81 -21.02 -1.51 -30.01
CA LEU A 81 -20.18 -0.34 -30.29
C LEU A 81 -18.86 -0.36 -29.50
N VAL A 82 -18.89 -0.81 -28.25
CA VAL A 82 -17.68 -0.92 -27.40
C VAL A 82 -16.79 -2.09 -27.82
N SER A 83 -17.39 -3.20 -28.28
CA SER A 83 -16.65 -4.36 -28.78
C SER A 83 -16.12 -4.18 -30.22
N GLY A 84 -16.60 -3.14 -30.92
CA GLY A 84 -16.36 -2.93 -32.34
C GLY A 84 -14.90 -2.60 -32.71
N PRO A 85 -14.55 -2.73 -34.01
CA PRO A 85 -13.19 -2.50 -34.50
C PRO A 85 -12.71 -1.05 -34.31
N LEU A 86 -13.64 -0.09 -34.24
CA LEU A 86 -13.30 1.32 -34.02
C LEU A 86 -12.83 1.59 -32.59
N ALA A 87 -13.37 0.88 -31.60
CA ALA A 87 -12.92 0.95 -30.21
C ALA A 87 -11.56 0.26 -30.00
N ASN A 88 -11.21 -0.72 -30.85
CA ASN A 88 -10.06 -1.61 -30.66
C ASN A 88 -8.82 -1.30 -31.53
N ASN A 89 -8.87 -0.38 -32.51
CA ASN A 89 -7.78 -0.19 -33.49
C ASN A 89 -7.40 1.31 -33.70
N CYS A 90 -6.28 1.72 -33.11
CA CYS A 90 -5.89 3.12 -32.87
C CYS A 90 -4.84 3.65 -33.86
N LYS A 91 -5.25 4.40 -34.90
CA LYS A 91 -4.33 5.28 -35.66
C LYS A 91 -4.84 6.70 -35.91
N ASN A 92 -6.17 6.93 -35.94
CA ASN A 92 -6.78 8.25 -36.15
C ASN A 92 -7.88 8.52 -35.11
N TRP A 93 -7.53 9.06 -33.94
CA TRP A 93 -8.47 9.19 -32.82
C TRP A 93 -9.46 10.36 -32.96
N GLU A 94 -9.08 11.46 -33.61
CA GLU A 94 -9.91 12.66 -33.70
C GLU A 94 -11.16 12.44 -34.56
N GLU A 95 -11.00 11.89 -35.76
CA GLU A 95 -12.12 11.56 -36.67
C GLU A 95 -13.05 10.50 -36.07
N LYS A 96 -12.49 9.50 -35.38
CA LYS A 96 -13.27 8.43 -34.73
C LYS A 96 -14.03 8.91 -33.48
N SER A 97 -13.49 9.91 -32.78
CA SER A 97 -14.09 10.44 -31.56
C SER A 97 -15.48 11.01 -31.83
N GLU A 98 -15.61 11.85 -32.87
CA GLU A 98 -16.89 12.47 -33.22
C GLU A 98 -17.93 11.42 -33.63
N VAL A 99 -17.52 10.44 -34.43
CA VAL A 99 -18.41 9.37 -34.92
C VAL A 99 -18.93 8.50 -33.76
N ILE A 100 -18.07 8.10 -32.83
CA ILE A 100 -18.48 7.32 -31.65
C ILE A 100 -19.41 8.14 -30.75
N TYR A 101 -19.07 9.41 -30.49
CA TYR A 101 -19.88 10.31 -29.67
C TYR A 101 -21.30 10.48 -30.25
N ASN A 102 -21.41 10.78 -31.55
CA ASN A 102 -22.69 10.96 -32.23
C ASN A 102 -23.51 9.66 -32.24
N THR A 103 -22.87 8.51 -32.43
CA THR A 103 -23.53 7.20 -32.41
C THR A 103 -24.18 6.95 -31.05
N VAL A 104 -23.47 7.17 -29.95
CA VAL A 104 -24.00 6.99 -28.60
C VAL A 104 -25.17 7.93 -28.33
N LYS A 105 -25.04 9.21 -28.70
CA LYS A 105 -26.13 10.19 -28.55
C LYS A 105 -27.40 9.75 -29.29
N LYS A 106 -27.25 9.24 -30.51
CA LYS A 106 -28.38 8.73 -31.30
C LYS A 106 -29.05 7.52 -30.65
N LEU A 107 -28.26 6.59 -30.12
CA LEU A 107 -28.79 5.43 -29.39
C LEU A 107 -29.55 5.86 -28.12
N ILE A 108 -29.10 6.92 -27.42
CA ILE A 108 -29.84 7.51 -26.29
C ILE A 108 -31.19 8.10 -26.75
N GLU A 109 -31.20 8.86 -27.85
CA GLU A 109 -32.44 9.43 -28.44
C GLU A 109 -33.45 8.33 -28.80
N LEU A 110 -32.95 7.16 -29.24
CA LEU A 110 -33.74 5.96 -29.53
C LEU A 110 -34.14 5.17 -28.27
N LYS A 111 -33.89 5.70 -27.08
CA LYS A 111 -34.22 5.10 -25.77
C LYS A 111 -33.50 3.77 -25.50
N VAL A 112 -32.35 3.54 -26.13
CA VAL A 112 -31.48 2.42 -25.76
C VAL A 112 -30.94 2.68 -24.36
N LYS A 113 -31.18 1.77 -23.43
CA LYS A 113 -30.88 1.96 -22.01
C LYS A 113 -29.37 1.80 -21.73
N PRO A 114 -28.63 2.85 -21.35
CA PRO A 114 -27.18 2.77 -21.14
C PRO A 114 -26.77 1.90 -19.95
N LYS A 115 -27.64 1.78 -18.93
CA LYS A 115 -27.44 0.96 -17.73
C LYS A 115 -27.90 -0.51 -17.90
N LYS A 116 -28.27 -0.92 -19.11
CA LYS A 116 -28.75 -2.29 -19.35
C LYS A 116 -27.60 -3.28 -19.13
N LYS A 117 -27.86 -4.30 -18.31
CA LYS A 117 -26.97 -5.47 -18.16
C LYS A 117 -27.29 -6.53 -19.23
N ASN A 118 -26.25 -7.07 -19.86
CA ASN A 118 -26.36 -8.30 -20.65
C ASN A 118 -26.46 -9.55 -19.74
N GLU A 119 -26.56 -10.74 -20.32
CA GLU A 119 -26.63 -12.00 -19.55
C GLU A 119 -25.37 -12.29 -18.73
N ALA A 120 -24.21 -11.80 -19.17
CA ALA A 120 -22.95 -11.85 -18.42
C ALA A 120 -22.89 -10.82 -17.28
N GLY A 121 -23.90 -9.97 -17.12
CA GLY A 121 -23.97 -8.92 -16.11
C GLY A 121 -23.18 -7.66 -16.44
N GLU A 122 -22.68 -7.55 -17.66
CA GLU A 122 -21.85 -6.45 -18.15
C GLU A 122 -22.69 -5.25 -18.58
N ILE A 123 -22.12 -4.06 -18.47
CA ILE A 123 -22.75 -2.80 -18.89
C ILE A 123 -21.82 -2.12 -19.88
N ALA A 124 -22.36 -1.70 -21.03
CA ALA A 124 -21.60 -1.09 -22.12
C ALA A 124 -20.69 0.07 -21.67
N TYR A 125 -21.19 1.04 -20.89
CA TYR A 125 -20.35 2.15 -20.44
C TYR A 125 -19.27 1.72 -19.45
N TYR A 126 -19.51 0.65 -18.69
CA TYR A 126 -18.51 0.11 -17.77
C TYR A 126 -17.33 -0.44 -18.57
N GLN A 127 -17.62 -1.23 -19.61
CA GLN A 127 -16.62 -1.71 -20.57
C GLN A 127 -15.92 -0.54 -21.29
N ALA A 128 -16.67 0.47 -21.76
CA ALA A 128 -16.11 1.65 -22.41
C ALA A 128 -15.13 2.40 -21.49
N GLY A 129 -15.46 2.53 -20.21
CA GLY A 129 -14.58 3.08 -19.17
C GLY A 129 -13.30 2.29 -19.03
N THR A 130 -13.36 0.95 -19.01
CA THR A 130 -12.16 0.09 -18.94
C THR A 130 -11.22 0.23 -20.15
N LEU A 131 -11.75 0.68 -21.30
CA LEU A 131 -10.97 0.96 -22.51
C LEU A 131 -10.54 2.43 -22.59
N CYS A 132 -10.92 3.26 -21.62
CA CYS A 132 -10.75 4.72 -21.66
C CYS A 132 -11.33 5.34 -22.94
N LEU A 133 -12.48 4.82 -23.41
CA LEU A 133 -13.19 5.29 -24.59
C LEU A 133 -13.95 6.59 -24.28
N TYR A 134 -13.20 7.67 -24.07
CA TYR A 134 -13.71 8.97 -23.64
C TYR A 134 -14.86 9.54 -24.50
N PRO A 135 -14.97 9.32 -25.84
CA PRO A 135 -16.08 9.88 -26.62
C PRO A 135 -17.41 9.22 -26.26
N PHE A 136 -17.39 7.92 -25.97
CA PHE A 136 -18.57 7.17 -25.51
C PHE A 136 -19.03 7.71 -24.15
N ILE A 137 -18.08 7.87 -23.23
CA ILE A 137 -18.33 8.40 -21.89
C ILE A 137 -18.82 9.84 -21.94
N ALA A 138 -18.26 10.68 -22.81
CA ALA A 138 -18.70 12.06 -23.04
C ALA A 138 -20.16 12.16 -23.45
N ALA A 139 -20.60 11.33 -24.40
CA ALA A 139 -21.98 11.33 -24.88
C ALA A 139 -22.99 10.99 -23.77
N LEU A 140 -22.65 10.03 -22.90
CA LEU A 140 -23.48 9.68 -21.76
C LEU A 140 -23.50 10.79 -20.70
N ALA A 141 -22.32 11.29 -20.33
CA ALA A 141 -22.15 12.32 -19.31
C ALA A 141 -22.90 13.62 -19.68
N GLN A 142 -22.72 14.11 -20.91
CA GLN A 142 -23.40 15.31 -21.39
C GLN A 142 -24.91 15.13 -21.57
N SER A 143 -25.38 13.87 -21.66
CA SER A 143 -26.80 13.53 -21.65
C SER A 143 -27.37 13.35 -20.23
N GLY A 144 -26.59 13.67 -19.18
CA GLY A 144 -27.01 13.62 -17.78
C GLY A 144 -27.11 12.20 -17.20
N ILE A 145 -26.48 11.21 -17.84
CA ILE A 145 -26.55 9.81 -17.39
C ILE A 145 -25.47 9.57 -16.34
N LYS A 146 -25.89 9.28 -15.10
CA LYS A 146 -24.98 8.82 -14.04
C LYS A 146 -24.41 7.44 -14.39
N MET A 147 -23.11 7.26 -14.24
CA MET A 147 -22.34 6.04 -14.55
C MET A 147 -21.87 5.34 -13.26
N ASP A 148 -22.81 5.19 -12.33
CA ASP A 148 -22.68 4.69 -10.96
C ASP A 148 -22.67 3.15 -10.83
N ALA A 149 -22.49 2.41 -11.93
CA ALA A 149 -22.43 0.95 -11.84
C ALA A 149 -21.13 0.49 -11.17
N VAL A 150 -21.31 -0.47 -10.27
CA VAL A 150 -20.23 -1.22 -9.64
C VAL A 150 -20.06 -2.58 -10.29
N GLY A 151 -18.80 -2.97 -10.52
CA GLY A 151 -18.40 -4.26 -11.04
C GLY A 151 -17.99 -5.22 -9.91
N LYS A 152 -16.96 -6.03 -10.17
CA LYS A 152 -16.38 -6.94 -9.17
C LYS A 152 -15.75 -6.12 -8.02
N GLU A 153 -15.80 -6.68 -6.81
CA GLU A 153 -15.22 -6.05 -5.61
C GLU A 153 -15.81 -4.66 -5.31
N GLU A 154 -17.04 -4.38 -5.75
CA GLU A 154 -17.71 -3.07 -5.59
C GLU A 154 -16.98 -1.90 -6.26
N LYS A 155 -16.06 -2.20 -7.19
CA LYS A 155 -15.33 -1.18 -7.94
C LYS A 155 -16.22 -0.50 -8.96
N ASN A 156 -16.31 0.82 -8.89
CA ASN A 156 -16.88 1.63 -9.97
C ASN A 156 -15.85 1.82 -11.11
N ILE A 157 -16.24 2.46 -12.22
CA ILE A 157 -15.35 2.64 -13.38
C ILE A 157 -14.10 3.49 -13.08
N LEU A 158 -14.15 4.44 -12.13
CA LEU A 158 -12.97 5.22 -11.75
C LEU A 158 -11.92 4.33 -11.08
N HIS A 159 -12.32 3.44 -10.17
CA HIS A 159 -11.41 2.46 -9.56
C HIS A 159 -10.70 1.63 -10.63
N VAL A 160 -11.45 1.13 -11.61
CA VAL A 160 -10.88 0.28 -12.67
C VAL A 160 -9.88 1.04 -13.51
N ILE A 161 -10.23 2.25 -13.99
CA ILE A 161 -9.32 3.08 -14.79
C ILE A 161 -8.01 3.33 -14.02
N CYS A 162 -8.12 3.74 -12.76
CA CYS A 162 -6.95 4.04 -11.92
C CYS A 162 -6.08 2.79 -11.66
N SER A 163 -6.71 1.64 -11.41
CA SER A 163 -5.97 0.39 -11.16
C SER A 163 -5.15 -0.08 -12.37
N GLN A 164 -5.62 0.17 -13.59
CA GLN A 164 -4.94 -0.26 -14.82
C GLN A 164 -3.67 0.57 -15.12
N LEU A 165 -3.59 1.80 -14.60
CA LEU A 165 -2.45 2.70 -14.85
C LEU A 165 -1.12 2.11 -14.38
N VAL A 166 -1.14 1.26 -13.34
CA VAL A 166 0.06 0.56 -12.84
C VAL A 166 0.77 -0.23 -13.96
N HIS A 167 0.00 -0.85 -14.86
CA HIS A 167 0.52 -1.71 -15.93
C HIS A 167 0.49 -1.07 -17.31
N ARG A 168 -0.27 0.01 -17.50
CA ARG A 168 -0.51 0.62 -18.82
C ARG A 168 0.07 2.02 -19.00
N LYS A 169 0.74 2.57 -17.98
CA LYS A 169 1.37 3.90 -18.07
C LYS A 169 2.44 4.05 -19.18
N SER A 170 3.04 2.95 -19.63
CA SER A 170 4.02 2.94 -20.72
C SER A 170 3.40 2.76 -22.12
N VAL A 171 2.07 2.62 -22.20
CA VAL A 171 1.36 2.49 -23.48
C VAL A 171 1.08 3.89 -24.02
N ASP A 172 1.59 4.19 -25.22
CA ASP A 172 1.42 5.48 -25.88
C ASP A 172 -0.05 5.90 -25.95
N GLY A 173 -0.34 7.13 -25.52
CA GLY A 173 -1.69 7.72 -25.53
C GLY A 173 -2.64 7.21 -24.45
N HIS A 174 -2.29 6.18 -23.67
CA HIS A 174 -3.19 5.63 -22.66
C HIS A 174 -3.42 6.60 -21.48
N ILE A 175 -2.38 7.29 -21.02
CA ILE A 175 -2.51 8.29 -19.94
C ILE A 175 -3.42 9.44 -20.39
N ASP A 176 -3.27 9.94 -21.62
CA ASP A 176 -4.11 11.00 -22.18
C ASP A 176 -5.59 10.55 -22.29
N ALA A 177 -5.83 9.33 -22.78
CA ALA A 177 -7.18 8.78 -22.85
C ALA A 177 -7.81 8.59 -21.46
N ALA A 178 -7.06 8.09 -20.48
CA ALA A 178 -7.50 7.96 -19.09
C ALA A 178 -7.81 9.33 -18.48
N TYR A 179 -6.93 10.32 -18.68
CA TYR A 179 -7.11 11.69 -18.21
C TYR A 179 -8.40 12.31 -18.75
N LYS A 180 -8.60 12.25 -20.08
CA LYS A 180 -9.83 12.75 -20.73
C LYS A 180 -11.08 12.05 -20.17
N THR A 181 -11.03 10.72 -20.05
CA THR A 181 -12.15 9.92 -19.53
C THR A 181 -12.52 10.33 -18.10
N ILE A 182 -11.53 10.38 -17.19
CA ILE A 182 -11.74 10.75 -15.79
C ILE A 182 -12.23 12.20 -15.68
N LYS A 183 -11.66 13.12 -16.46
CA LYS A 183 -12.06 14.52 -16.46
C LYS A 183 -13.53 14.68 -16.82
N ILE A 184 -13.98 14.01 -17.89
CA ILE A 184 -15.40 14.02 -18.29
C ILE A 184 -16.30 13.49 -17.17
N LEU A 185 -15.91 12.38 -16.53
CA LEU A 185 -16.68 11.77 -15.45
C LEU A 185 -16.85 12.72 -14.26
N ILE A 186 -15.79 13.41 -13.86
CA ILE A 186 -15.78 14.33 -12.72
C ILE A 186 -16.48 15.66 -13.08
N ASP A 187 -16.14 16.28 -14.21
CA ASP A 187 -16.68 17.60 -14.61
C ASP A 187 -18.21 17.58 -14.78
N ASN A 188 -18.78 16.41 -15.11
CA ASN A 188 -20.23 16.22 -15.28
C ASN A 188 -20.91 15.59 -14.06
N ASP A 189 -20.22 15.49 -12.92
CA ASP A 189 -20.72 14.83 -11.70
C ASP A 189 -21.29 13.43 -11.99
N SER A 190 -20.77 12.72 -12.99
CA SER A 190 -21.42 11.50 -13.50
C SER A 190 -21.23 10.29 -12.59
N ILE A 191 -20.29 10.38 -11.65
CA ILE A 191 -19.89 9.32 -10.74
C ILE A 191 -19.30 9.94 -9.48
N ASP A 192 -19.50 9.28 -8.34
CA ASP A 192 -18.86 9.70 -7.10
C ASP A 192 -17.38 9.28 -7.10
N ARG A 193 -16.50 10.26 -6.93
CA ARG A 193 -15.05 10.06 -6.85
C ARG A 193 -14.58 9.61 -5.48
N GLU A 194 -15.44 9.67 -4.45
CA GLU A 194 -15.17 9.23 -3.08
C GLU A 194 -15.79 7.87 -2.76
N ASP A 195 -16.42 7.21 -3.75
CA ASP A 195 -16.93 5.84 -3.63
C ASP A 195 -15.82 4.91 -3.11
N LYS A 196 -16.20 3.96 -2.25
CA LYS A 196 -15.29 2.96 -1.70
C LYS A 196 -15.60 1.58 -2.23
N ASP A 197 -14.55 0.83 -2.51
CA ASP A 197 -14.65 -0.61 -2.82
C ASP A 197 -14.74 -1.47 -1.55
N ILE A 198 -14.82 -2.81 -1.70
CA ILE A 198 -14.88 -3.75 -0.55
C ILE A 198 -13.67 -3.68 0.39
N PHE A 199 -12.58 -3.04 -0.04
CA PHE A 199 -11.36 -2.86 0.75
C PHE A 199 -11.28 -1.46 1.37
N GLU A 200 -12.39 -0.70 1.36
CA GLU A 200 -12.47 0.70 1.79
C GLU A 200 -11.54 1.63 1.00
N ALA A 201 -11.10 1.22 -0.20
CA ALA A 201 -10.21 2.00 -1.04
C ALA A 201 -11.01 2.86 -2.03
N THR A 202 -10.61 4.10 -2.20
CA THR A 202 -11.17 5.07 -3.15
C THR A 202 -10.46 4.99 -4.51
N PRO A 203 -11.01 5.56 -5.60
CA PRO A 203 -10.28 5.72 -6.85
C PRO A 203 -8.95 6.45 -6.71
N LEU A 204 -8.87 7.44 -5.81
CA LEU A 204 -7.65 8.18 -5.51
C LEU A 204 -6.55 7.26 -4.94
N ASP A 205 -6.90 6.31 -4.07
CA ASP A 205 -5.94 5.31 -3.55
C ASP A 205 -5.29 4.49 -4.67
N TYR A 206 -6.05 4.13 -5.71
CA TYR A 206 -5.53 3.42 -6.88
C TYR A 206 -4.67 4.33 -7.76
N ALA A 207 -5.09 5.59 -7.96
CA ALA A 207 -4.33 6.57 -8.74
C ALA A 207 -2.96 6.85 -8.11
N MET A 208 -2.91 7.04 -6.79
CA MET A 208 -1.67 7.24 -6.02
C MET A 208 -0.70 6.06 -6.18
N LYS A 209 -1.19 4.83 -6.17
CA LYS A 209 -0.36 3.62 -6.39
C LYS A 209 0.24 3.52 -7.80
N SER A 210 -0.38 4.16 -8.80
CA SER A 210 0.11 4.10 -10.18
C SER A 210 1.36 4.96 -10.44
N ALA A 211 1.61 5.93 -9.56
CA ALA A 211 2.60 7.01 -9.69
C ALA A 211 2.36 7.95 -10.89
N VAL A 212 1.13 8.01 -11.42
CA VAL A 212 0.72 8.99 -12.45
C VAL A 212 0.17 10.24 -11.77
N LYS A 213 1.04 11.24 -11.55
CA LYS A 213 0.75 12.43 -10.73
C LYS A 213 -0.47 13.22 -11.24
N GLU A 214 -0.58 13.41 -12.55
CA GLU A 214 -1.66 14.18 -13.19
C GLU A 214 -3.06 13.61 -12.95
N ILE A 215 -3.20 12.27 -12.92
CA ILE A 215 -4.49 11.60 -12.68
C ILE A 215 -4.89 11.73 -11.20
N SER A 216 -3.92 11.62 -10.29
CA SER A 216 -4.19 11.75 -8.86
C SER A 216 -4.60 13.18 -8.50
N ALA A 217 -3.97 14.18 -9.14
CA ALA A 217 -4.37 15.58 -9.03
C ALA A 217 -5.78 15.84 -9.58
N LEU A 218 -6.10 15.26 -10.74
CA LEU A 218 -7.43 15.39 -11.34
C LEU A 218 -8.54 14.82 -10.45
N ILE A 219 -8.31 13.67 -9.82
CA ILE A 219 -9.32 13.02 -8.95
C ILE A 219 -9.51 13.81 -7.66
N SER A 220 -8.41 14.21 -7.00
CA SER A 220 -8.48 15.02 -5.77
C SER A 220 -9.11 16.41 -6.01
N GLY A 221 -9.00 16.96 -7.22
CA GLY A 221 -9.51 18.29 -7.56
C GLY A 221 -8.64 19.42 -6.99
N ASP A 222 -7.39 19.11 -6.64
CA ASP A 222 -6.42 20.06 -6.12
C ASP A 222 -5.28 20.25 -7.13
N ASP A 223 -5.22 21.41 -7.79
CA ASP A 223 -4.15 21.72 -8.75
C ASP A 223 -2.76 21.79 -8.08
N SER A 224 -2.69 21.95 -6.75
CA SER A 224 -1.44 21.85 -5.98
C SER A 224 -0.90 20.41 -5.92
N ALA A 225 -1.77 19.42 -6.15
CA ALA A 225 -1.43 17.99 -6.16
C ALA A 225 -0.57 17.54 -7.35
N SER A 226 -0.22 18.44 -8.28
CA SER A 226 0.77 18.16 -9.33
C SER A 226 2.14 17.76 -8.76
N LYS A 227 2.47 18.19 -7.53
CA LYS A 227 3.72 17.82 -6.84
C LYS A 227 3.55 16.67 -5.84
N THR A 228 2.43 16.63 -5.12
CA THR A 228 2.17 15.69 -4.02
C THR A 228 1.40 14.44 -4.47
N SER A 229 0.86 14.42 -5.68
CA SER A 229 -0.03 13.38 -6.21
C SER A 229 -1.26 13.10 -5.33
N GLY A 230 -1.73 14.07 -4.55
CA GLY A 230 -2.83 13.89 -3.59
C GLY A 230 -2.46 12.98 -2.41
N MET A 231 -1.19 12.64 -2.25
CA MET A 231 -0.72 11.82 -1.13
C MET A 231 -0.83 12.60 0.17
N THR A 232 -1.26 11.93 1.24
CA THR A 232 -0.97 12.43 2.59
C THR A 232 0.53 12.32 2.87
N LEU A 233 1.03 13.07 3.86
CA LEU A 233 2.44 12.95 4.26
C LEU A 233 2.81 11.49 4.62
N HIS A 234 1.86 10.75 5.19
CA HIS A 234 2.02 9.34 5.55
C HIS A 234 2.17 8.44 4.32
N ASP A 235 1.36 8.64 3.28
CA ASP A 235 1.45 7.89 2.04
C ASP A 235 2.77 8.19 1.32
N ALA A 236 3.20 9.46 1.29
CA ALA A 236 4.46 9.88 0.68
C ALA A 236 5.68 9.22 1.38
N VAL A 237 5.67 9.15 2.72
CA VAL A 237 6.69 8.43 3.51
C VAL A 237 6.71 6.95 3.16
N LEU A 238 5.55 6.29 3.12
CA LEU A 238 5.46 4.86 2.82
C LEU A 238 5.91 4.52 1.39
N GLN A 239 5.67 5.43 0.44
CA GLN A 239 6.12 5.33 -0.94
C GLN A 239 7.59 5.75 -1.14
N LYS A 240 8.22 6.33 -0.12
CA LYS A 240 9.58 6.91 -0.18
C LYS A 240 9.71 8.01 -1.25
N ASP A 241 8.61 8.75 -1.50
CA ASP A 241 8.60 9.89 -2.41
C ASP A 241 9.10 11.14 -1.69
N LEU A 242 10.41 11.35 -1.73
CA LEU A 242 11.07 12.46 -1.02
C LEU A 242 10.59 13.83 -1.52
N GLU A 243 10.25 13.96 -2.81
CA GLU A 243 9.74 15.21 -3.37
C GLU A 243 8.35 15.53 -2.82
N ALA A 244 7.46 14.53 -2.74
CA ALA A 244 6.14 14.69 -2.16
C ALA A 244 6.23 15.00 -0.66
N ILE A 245 7.12 14.34 0.08
CA ILE A 245 7.36 14.64 1.51
C ILE A 245 7.74 16.11 1.69
N GLU A 246 8.73 16.61 0.93
CA GLU A 246 9.16 18.01 1.04
C GLU A 246 8.07 19.00 0.64
N ALA A 247 7.30 18.70 -0.42
CA ALA A 247 6.22 19.53 -0.88
C ALA A 247 5.09 19.66 0.16
N ILE A 248 4.63 18.54 0.71
CA ILE A 248 3.54 18.50 1.71
C ILE A 248 3.95 19.23 2.99
N ILE A 249 5.18 19.04 3.46
CA ILE A 249 5.69 19.76 4.65
C ILE A 249 5.73 21.28 4.39
N LYS A 250 6.14 21.70 3.18
CA LYS A 250 6.20 23.11 2.81
C LYS A 250 4.83 23.78 2.79
N GLU A 251 3.77 23.03 2.53
CA GLU A 251 2.38 23.49 2.56
C GLU A 251 1.84 23.69 3.99
N GLY A 252 2.61 23.32 5.02
CA GLY A 252 2.27 23.56 6.42
C GLY A 252 1.53 22.41 7.09
N TYR A 253 1.56 21.21 6.51
CA TYR A 253 1.03 20.00 7.15
C TYR A 253 1.67 19.76 8.52
N ASP A 254 0.88 19.32 9.50
CA ASP A 254 1.40 18.98 10.83
C ASP A 254 2.24 17.69 10.73
N ILE A 255 3.55 17.85 10.82
CA ILE A 255 4.53 16.77 10.72
C ILE A 255 4.38 15.70 11.80
N ASN A 256 3.64 15.97 12.88
CA ASN A 256 3.38 15.02 13.97
C ASN A 256 1.96 14.45 13.94
N GLU A 257 1.14 14.80 12.95
CA GLU A 257 -0.23 14.31 12.83
C GLU A 257 -0.24 12.77 12.81
N VAL A 258 -1.19 12.17 13.54
CA VAL A 258 -1.36 10.72 13.57
C VAL A 258 -2.42 10.33 12.55
N SER A 259 -2.03 9.56 11.54
CA SER A 259 -2.95 9.07 10.52
C SER A 259 -4.05 8.20 11.09
N ASP A 260 -5.28 8.37 10.61
CA ASP A 260 -6.39 7.48 10.93
C ASP A 260 -6.22 6.07 10.36
N LYS A 261 -5.62 5.97 9.17
CA LYS A 261 -5.39 4.71 8.44
C LYS A 261 -4.28 3.89 9.07
N TYR A 262 -3.16 4.53 9.41
CA TYR A 262 -1.97 3.84 9.92
C TYR A 262 -1.87 3.82 11.44
N LYS A 263 -2.62 4.70 12.12
CA LYS A 263 -2.54 4.96 13.57
C LYS A 263 -1.12 5.28 14.03
N LYS A 264 -0.36 5.98 13.19
CA LYS A 264 1.05 6.37 13.38
C LYS A 264 1.27 7.75 12.78
N ASN A 265 2.28 8.47 13.28
CA ASN A 265 2.75 9.70 12.64
C ASN A 265 3.80 9.40 11.53
N PRO A 266 4.20 10.39 10.72
CA PRO A 266 5.14 10.20 9.62
C PRO A 266 6.50 9.65 10.05
N LEU A 267 7.05 10.11 11.18
CA LEU A 267 8.37 9.66 11.67
C LEU A 267 8.32 8.19 12.12
N MET A 268 7.24 7.77 12.78
CA MET A 268 7.02 6.37 13.16
C MET A 268 6.94 5.46 11.93
N LEU A 269 6.26 5.89 10.87
CA LEU A 269 6.21 5.13 9.61
C LEU A 269 7.58 5.05 8.94
N ALA A 270 8.35 6.13 8.92
CA ALA A 270 9.70 6.15 8.34
C ALA A 270 10.70 5.27 9.11
N CYS A 271 10.45 5.02 10.41
CA CYS A 271 11.20 4.08 11.23
C CYS A 271 10.72 2.62 11.07
N GLU A 272 9.41 2.39 10.93
CA GLU A 272 8.83 1.06 10.72
C GLU A 272 9.12 0.50 9.33
N TYR A 273 9.09 1.36 8.30
CA TYR A 273 9.47 1.09 6.92
C TYR A 273 10.71 1.92 6.61
N PRO A 274 11.91 1.43 6.95
CA PRO A 274 13.10 2.26 7.03
C PRO A 274 13.32 3.10 5.77
N SER A 275 13.53 4.41 5.95
CA SER A 275 14.07 5.32 4.94
C SER A 275 14.87 6.38 5.66
N GLU A 276 16.20 6.29 5.55
CA GLU A 276 17.11 7.23 6.20
C GLU A 276 16.85 8.65 5.71
N GLU A 277 16.63 8.81 4.40
CA GLU A 277 16.37 10.08 3.74
C GLU A 277 15.04 10.70 4.21
N ALA A 278 13.96 9.92 4.28
CA ALA A 278 12.68 10.40 4.79
C ALA A 278 12.80 10.81 6.26
N VAL A 279 13.46 10.00 7.10
CA VAL A 279 13.75 10.36 8.50
C VAL A 279 14.50 11.69 8.58
N LEU A 280 15.55 11.88 7.78
CA LEU A 280 16.33 13.11 7.78
C LEU A 280 15.49 14.34 7.40
N ILE A 281 14.64 14.23 6.38
CA ILE A 281 13.73 15.31 5.97
C ILE A 281 12.77 15.63 7.12
N LEU A 282 12.19 14.61 7.76
CA LEU A 282 11.24 14.79 8.85
C LEU A 282 11.90 15.46 10.07
N LEU A 283 13.07 14.98 10.47
CA LEU A 283 13.83 15.55 11.60
C LEU A 283 14.27 16.99 11.32
N LYS A 284 14.77 17.27 10.11
CA LYS A 284 15.12 18.64 9.67
C LYS A 284 13.94 19.60 9.78
N ASN A 285 12.72 19.11 9.58
CA ASN A 285 11.48 19.86 9.70
C ASN A 285 10.82 19.74 11.09
N LYS A 286 11.60 19.38 12.12
CA LYS A 286 11.20 19.37 13.54
C LYS A 286 10.11 18.34 13.90
N ALA A 287 10.09 17.18 13.24
CA ALA A 287 9.33 16.05 13.73
C ALA A 287 9.73 15.71 15.18
N ASN A 288 8.74 15.45 16.04
CA ASN A 288 8.98 15.10 17.43
C ASN A 288 9.47 13.65 17.53
N VAL A 289 10.76 13.49 17.80
CA VAL A 289 11.44 12.20 17.98
C VAL A 289 10.78 11.33 19.04
N ASN A 290 10.26 11.96 20.10
CA ASN A 290 9.75 11.29 21.30
C ASN A 290 8.22 11.32 21.35
N TYR A 291 7.55 11.53 20.21
CA TYR A 291 6.09 11.49 20.16
C TYR A 291 5.60 10.10 20.58
N LYS A 292 4.68 10.05 21.55
CA LYS A 292 4.07 8.82 22.06
C LYS A 292 2.65 8.69 21.54
N ILE A 293 2.26 7.50 21.10
CA ILE A 293 0.88 7.17 20.72
C ILE A 293 0.30 6.04 21.56
N GLY A 294 -1.00 6.15 21.81
CA GLY A 294 -1.82 5.13 22.47
C GLY A 294 -1.42 4.87 23.93
N ASP A 295 -2.17 3.97 24.56
CA ASP A 295 -1.91 3.53 25.95
C ASP A 295 -0.59 2.76 26.09
N ASN A 296 -0.02 2.31 24.97
CA ASN A 296 1.23 1.57 24.94
C ASN A 296 2.47 2.47 24.88
N GLU A 297 2.32 3.80 24.86
CA GLU A 297 3.44 4.74 24.86
C GLU A 297 4.46 4.51 23.72
N THR A 298 4.02 3.96 22.59
CA THR A 298 4.92 3.58 21.50
C THR A 298 5.46 4.81 20.76
N THR A 299 6.75 4.77 20.45
CA THR A 299 7.51 5.87 19.82
C THR A 299 8.12 5.46 18.47
N ALA A 300 8.74 6.40 17.76
CA ALA A 300 9.48 6.08 16.53
C ALA A 300 10.62 5.06 16.77
N VAL A 301 11.35 5.17 17.90
CA VAL A 301 12.41 4.22 18.24
C VAL A 301 11.86 2.83 18.55
N TYR A 302 10.67 2.70 19.14
CA TYR A 302 10.02 1.40 19.32
C TYR A 302 9.81 0.68 17.98
N TYR A 303 9.27 1.37 16.98
CA TYR A 303 9.05 0.78 15.66
C TYR A 303 10.37 0.48 14.93
N LEU A 304 11.37 1.36 15.08
CA LEU A 304 12.71 1.11 14.58
C LEU A 304 13.32 -0.17 15.17
N LEU A 305 13.16 -0.41 16.46
CA LEU A 305 13.79 -1.55 17.14
C LEU A 305 13.01 -2.85 17.03
N THR A 306 11.71 -2.81 16.71
CA THR A 306 10.85 -4.02 16.76
C THR A 306 10.28 -4.44 15.40
N LYS A 307 10.15 -3.52 14.42
CA LYS A 307 9.51 -3.80 13.13
C LYS A 307 10.42 -3.61 11.93
N SER A 308 11.34 -2.65 11.99
CA SER A 308 12.19 -2.22 10.87
C SER A 308 12.85 -3.39 10.11
N LEU A 309 13.44 -4.35 10.82
CA LEU A 309 14.17 -5.46 10.20
C LEU A 309 13.25 -6.35 9.37
N SER A 310 12.04 -6.63 9.85
CA SER A 310 11.04 -7.43 9.12
C SER A 310 10.42 -6.70 7.93
N ASN A 311 10.52 -5.38 7.93
CA ASN A 311 10.04 -4.48 6.87
C ASN A 311 11.17 -3.94 5.99
N LEU A 312 12.41 -4.38 6.21
CA LEU A 312 13.56 -3.93 5.44
C LEU A 312 13.36 -4.30 3.96
N GLY A 313 13.48 -3.30 3.08
CA GLY A 313 13.21 -3.46 1.65
C GLY A 313 11.73 -3.65 1.27
N LYS A 314 10.79 -3.64 2.23
CA LYS A 314 9.34 -3.59 1.97
C LYS A 314 8.86 -2.15 1.85
N GLY A 315 7.84 -1.94 1.02
CA GLY A 315 7.32 -0.64 0.60
C GLY A 315 6.91 -0.70 -0.87
N VAL A 316 6.10 0.25 -1.35
CA VAL A 316 5.61 0.26 -2.75
C VAL A 316 6.78 0.44 -3.73
N ALA A 317 7.82 1.16 -3.32
CA ALA A 317 9.11 1.25 -4.00
C ALA A 317 10.14 0.40 -3.24
N GLY A 318 10.32 -0.85 -3.66
CA GLY A 318 11.35 -1.74 -3.12
C GLY A 318 12.75 -1.15 -3.34
N GLY A 319 13.59 -1.15 -2.31
CA GLY A 319 14.98 -0.72 -2.38
C GLY A 319 15.85 -1.63 -1.53
N HIS A 320 17.08 -1.91 -1.99
CA HIS A 320 18.07 -2.67 -1.24
C HIS A 320 18.57 -1.83 -0.06
N GLN A 321 17.92 -1.95 1.09
CA GLN A 321 18.42 -1.39 2.34
C GLN A 321 19.11 -2.46 3.15
N GLU A 322 20.31 -2.14 3.62
CA GLU A 322 21.08 -3.02 4.49
C GLU A 322 20.70 -2.77 5.96
N PRO A 323 20.89 -3.74 6.87
CA PRO A 323 20.67 -3.57 8.30
C PRO A 323 21.38 -2.34 8.91
N LYS A 324 22.50 -1.89 8.31
CA LYS A 324 23.20 -0.65 8.69
C LYS A 324 22.33 0.60 8.63
N THR A 325 21.28 0.61 7.80
CA THR A 325 20.31 1.71 7.71
C THR A 325 19.61 1.94 9.05
N ILE A 326 19.29 0.85 9.77
CA ILE A 326 18.63 0.91 11.08
C ILE A 326 19.56 1.61 12.09
N CYS A 327 20.85 1.26 12.11
CA CYS A 327 21.84 1.91 12.98
C CYS A 327 21.95 3.41 12.70
N LYS A 328 22.01 3.80 11.42
CA LYS A 328 22.10 5.22 11.03
C LYS A 328 20.84 5.99 11.43
N ILE A 329 19.67 5.42 11.22
CA ILE A 329 18.40 6.04 11.67
C ILE A 329 18.44 6.24 13.18
N LEU A 330 18.84 5.24 13.97
CA LEU A 330 18.97 5.39 15.43
C LEU A 330 19.93 6.54 15.79
N GLN A 331 21.10 6.61 15.16
CA GLN A 331 22.06 7.69 15.36
C GLN A 331 21.47 9.07 15.03
N HIS A 332 20.65 9.17 13.99
CA HIS A 332 19.96 10.43 13.67
C HIS A 332 18.90 10.79 14.71
N LEU A 333 18.14 9.81 15.23
CA LEU A 333 17.20 10.05 16.33
C LEU A 333 17.93 10.54 17.58
N ILE A 334 19.03 9.89 17.96
CA ILE A 334 19.90 10.30 19.11
C ILE A 334 20.36 11.75 18.93
N LYS A 335 20.91 12.10 17.76
CA LYS A 335 21.36 13.47 17.44
C LYS A 335 20.24 14.51 17.49
N ASN A 336 18.98 14.08 17.37
CA ASN A 336 17.80 14.94 17.45
C ASN A 336 17.06 14.81 18.79
N ASN A 337 17.81 14.55 19.87
CA ASN A 337 17.32 14.52 21.26
C ASN A 337 16.33 13.37 21.55
N LEU A 338 16.63 12.16 21.08
CA LEU A 338 15.97 10.96 21.56
C LEU A 338 16.12 10.85 23.08
N LEU A 339 15.01 10.65 23.80
CA LEU A 339 15.03 10.37 25.24
C LEU A 339 15.42 8.90 25.43
N LEU A 340 16.71 8.68 25.73
CA LEU A 340 17.31 7.33 25.81
C LEU A 340 16.67 6.45 26.89
N ASP A 341 16.26 7.09 27.98
CA ASP A 341 15.83 6.47 29.23
C ASP A 341 14.29 6.46 29.40
N ASP A 342 13.55 6.98 28.42
CA ASP A 342 12.09 7.03 28.48
C ASP A 342 11.47 5.67 28.12
N VAL A 343 10.28 5.42 28.66
CA VAL A 343 9.51 4.21 28.36
C VAL A 343 8.90 4.31 26.97
N ILE A 344 9.04 3.23 26.18
CA ILE A 344 8.64 3.19 24.76
C ILE A 344 7.64 2.07 24.44
N ASP A 345 7.20 1.33 25.45
CA ASP A 345 6.15 0.32 25.33
C ASP A 345 5.30 0.19 26.62
N SER A 346 4.20 -0.58 26.55
CA SER A 346 3.31 -0.83 27.70
C SER A 346 3.91 -1.70 28.80
N GLN A 347 5.09 -2.29 28.58
CA GLN A 347 5.81 -3.04 29.61
C GLN A 347 6.77 -2.14 30.40
N GLY A 348 6.87 -0.87 30.03
CA GLY A 348 7.78 0.09 30.65
C GLY A 348 9.23 -0.12 30.20
N ASN A 349 9.44 -0.75 29.05
CA ASN A 349 10.79 -0.95 28.53
C ASN A 349 11.34 0.36 27.96
N THR A 350 12.62 0.65 28.24
CA THR A 350 13.41 1.61 27.47
C THR A 350 13.88 1.00 26.15
N ALA A 351 14.47 1.81 25.28
CA ALA A 351 15.11 1.33 24.05
C ALA A 351 16.17 0.24 24.32
N LEU A 352 16.96 0.39 25.38
CA LEU A 352 17.99 -0.58 25.75
C LEU A 352 17.39 -1.90 26.26
N ASN A 353 16.29 -1.85 27.03
CA ASN A 353 15.57 -3.06 27.44
C ASN A 353 15.05 -3.85 26.22
N ILE A 354 14.53 -3.15 25.19
CA ILE A 354 14.06 -3.79 23.95
C ILE A 354 15.21 -4.47 23.20
N ILE A 355 16.36 -3.80 23.02
CA ILE A 355 17.53 -4.39 22.34
C ILE A 355 18.02 -5.65 23.06
N CYS A 356 17.97 -5.65 24.39
CA CYS A 356 18.33 -6.82 25.20
C CYS A 356 17.36 -8.00 25.08
N ALA A 357 16.11 -7.76 24.63
CA ALA A 357 15.06 -8.77 24.50
C ALA A 357 14.95 -9.37 23.09
N ILE A 358 15.35 -8.62 22.05
CA ILE A 358 15.17 -9.02 20.65
C ILE A 358 16.30 -9.95 20.17
N ASP A 359 15.94 -10.99 19.42
CA ASP A 359 16.88 -11.93 18.80
C ASP A 359 16.91 -11.68 17.28
N TYR A 360 17.63 -10.63 16.86
CA TYR A 360 17.73 -10.21 15.45
C TYR A 360 18.93 -10.84 14.73
N MET A 361 20.00 -10.05 14.57
CA MET A 361 21.26 -10.44 13.98
C MET A 361 22.34 -9.94 14.92
N ALA A 362 23.35 -10.78 15.15
CA ALA A 362 24.30 -10.53 16.20
C ALA A 362 24.98 -9.16 16.17
N ASN A 363 25.55 -8.82 15.03
CA ASN A 363 26.26 -7.56 14.87
C ASN A 363 25.32 -6.34 14.96
N LEU A 364 24.04 -6.49 14.63
CA LEU A 364 23.08 -5.39 14.65
C LEU A 364 22.73 -5.00 16.08
N ASN A 365 22.36 -5.96 16.92
CA ASN A 365 21.99 -5.70 18.31
C ASN A 365 23.13 -5.05 19.09
N ASN A 366 24.37 -5.52 18.89
CA ASN A 366 25.56 -4.94 19.51
C ASN A 366 25.73 -3.48 19.12
N THR A 367 25.70 -3.19 17.81
CA THR A 367 25.86 -1.83 17.30
C THR A 367 24.77 -0.89 17.84
N LEU A 368 23.53 -1.37 17.98
CA LEU A 368 22.43 -0.57 18.53
C LEU A 368 22.59 -0.35 20.04
N ALA A 369 23.01 -1.36 20.79
CA ALA A 369 23.28 -1.26 22.23
C ALA A 369 24.45 -0.29 22.50
N GLU A 370 25.56 -0.46 21.78
CA GLU A 370 26.74 0.42 21.82
C GLU A 370 26.32 1.86 21.54
N ALA A 371 25.55 2.11 20.47
CA ALA A 371 25.12 3.46 20.13
C ALA A 371 24.27 4.15 21.22
N LEU A 372 23.40 3.41 21.92
CA LEU A 372 22.63 3.96 23.03
C LEU A 372 23.50 4.22 24.27
N ILE A 373 24.37 3.27 24.61
CA ILE A 373 25.25 3.36 25.79
C ILE A 373 26.27 4.50 25.62
N GLU A 374 26.90 4.60 24.45
CA GLU A 374 27.81 5.70 24.10
C GLU A 374 27.11 7.07 24.13
N ALA A 375 25.80 7.10 23.84
CA ALA A 375 24.99 8.31 23.94
C ALA A 375 24.56 8.64 25.39
N GLY A 376 24.86 7.77 26.37
CA GLY A 376 24.59 7.96 27.78
C GLY A 376 23.31 7.31 28.30
N ALA A 377 22.78 6.29 27.61
CA ALA A 377 21.64 5.52 28.11
C ALA A 377 21.98 4.83 29.43
N ASN A 378 21.07 4.91 30.41
CA ASN A 378 21.29 4.28 31.71
C ASN A 378 21.04 2.77 31.64
N VAL A 379 22.12 1.99 31.83
CA VAL A 379 22.11 0.52 31.77
C VAL A 379 21.31 -0.17 32.90
N ASN A 380 20.81 0.59 33.88
CA ASN A 380 20.15 0.07 35.07
C ASN A 380 18.64 0.38 35.14
N ILE A 381 18.04 1.01 34.12
CA ILE A 381 16.60 1.31 34.15
C ILE A 381 15.76 0.04 34.05
N ALA A 382 15.00 -0.21 35.11
CA ALA A 382 14.10 -1.34 35.20
C ALA A 382 12.75 -1.04 34.54
N ASN A 383 12.20 -2.03 33.83
CA ASN A 383 10.85 -1.95 33.29
C ASN A 383 9.78 -2.10 34.37
N TYR A 384 8.50 -2.14 34.01
CA TYR A 384 7.40 -2.24 34.98
C TYR A 384 7.37 -3.56 35.77
N LYS A 385 8.12 -4.59 35.37
CA LYS A 385 8.33 -5.82 36.17
C LYS A 385 9.53 -5.72 37.12
N GLY A 386 10.30 -4.64 37.06
CA GLY A 386 11.56 -4.49 37.78
C GLY A 386 12.76 -5.09 37.04
N SER A 387 12.59 -5.58 35.81
CA SER A 387 13.67 -6.21 35.06
C SER A 387 14.57 -5.14 34.41
N THR A 388 15.86 -5.18 34.73
CA THR A 388 16.90 -4.33 34.11
C THR A 388 17.31 -4.88 32.73
N PRO A 389 18.02 -4.10 31.88
CA PRO A 389 18.56 -4.60 30.61
C PRO A 389 19.40 -5.87 30.78
N LEU A 390 20.27 -5.92 31.79
CA LEU A 390 21.09 -7.10 32.08
C LEU A 390 20.24 -8.32 32.47
N MET A 391 19.16 -8.15 33.25
CA MET A 391 18.25 -9.25 33.57
C MET A 391 17.53 -9.78 32.34
N THR A 392 17.01 -8.88 31.50
CA THR A 392 16.33 -9.23 30.25
C THR A 392 17.27 -10.01 29.33
N PHE A 393 18.49 -9.51 29.12
CA PHE A 393 19.48 -10.20 28.31
C PHE A 393 19.94 -11.51 28.95
N ALA A 394 20.09 -11.58 30.28
CA ALA A 394 20.49 -12.80 30.97
C ALA A 394 19.51 -13.96 30.76
N LEU A 395 18.20 -13.68 30.66
CA LEU A 395 17.17 -14.71 30.48
C LEU A 395 17.14 -15.32 29.07
N SER A 396 17.29 -14.51 28.03
CA SER A 396 17.07 -14.94 26.63
C SER A 396 18.20 -14.63 25.66
N GLY A 397 19.18 -13.84 26.07
CA GLY A 397 20.31 -13.41 25.25
C GLY A 397 21.28 -14.52 24.94
N LYS A 398 21.95 -14.39 23.78
CA LYS A 398 22.98 -15.31 23.28
C LYS A 398 24.35 -14.65 23.37
N GLU A 399 24.94 -14.63 24.56
CA GLU A 399 26.20 -13.93 24.80
C GLU A 399 27.36 -14.42 23.92
N ASN A 400 27.37 -15.70 23.55
CA ASN A 400 28.34 -16.27 22.60
C ASN A 400 28.22 -15.72 21.17
N GLU A 401 27.17 -14.94 20.88
CA GLU A 401 26.96 -14.28 19.58
C GLU A 401 27.00 -12.75 19.71
N HIS A 402 26.59 -12.18 20.86
CA HIS A 402 26.28 -10.76 20.98
C HIS A 402 27.14 -9.98 21.99
N ASN A 403 27.88 -10.59 22.92
CA ASN A 403 28.69 -9.84 23.91
C ASN A 403 27.94 -8.65 24.60
N ILE A 404 26.61 -8.71 24.72
CA ILE A 404 25.80 -7.60 25.27
C ILE A 404 25.88 -7.60 26.79
N ALA A 405 25.99 -8.78 27.43
CA ALA A 405 26.20 -8.83 28.88
C ALA A 405 27.54 -8.21 29.26
N GLU A 406 28.61 -8.54 28.52
CA GLU A 406 29.93 -7.91 28.67
C GLU A 406 29.83 -6.39 28.49
N LEU A 407 29.23 -5.91 27.40
CA LEU A 407 29.04 -4.48 27.15
C LEU A 407 28.28 -3.75 28.27
N LEU A 408 27.21 -4.34 28.80
CA LEU A 408 26.43 -3.76 29.89
C LEU A 408 27.26 -3.70 31.19
N LEU A 409 27.99 -4.76 31.51
CA LEU A 409 28.80 -4.86 32.73
C LEU A 409 30.00 -3.90 32.68
N ASP A 410 30.67 -3.77 31.54
CA ASP A 410 31.73 -2.80 31.30
C ASP A 410 31.26 -1.35 31.47
N ASN A 411 29.95 -1.10 31.34
CA ASN A 411 29.31 0.19 31.55
C ASN A 411 28.51 0.27 32.87
N GLU A 412 28.97 -0.46 33.90
CA GLU A 412 28.48 -0.37 35.29
C GLU A 412 27.02 -0.85 35.48
N ALA A 413 26.59 -1.88 34.74
CA ALA A 413 25.34 -2.56 35.05
C ALA A 413 25.39 -3.19 36.46
N ASP A 414 24.45 -2.81 37.32
CA ASP A 414 24.39 -3.26 38.71
C ASP A 414 23.77 -4.66 38.79
N ILE A 415 24.66 -5.64 38.98
CA ILE A 415 24.29 -7.05 39.14
C ILE A 415 23.44 -7.32 40.40
N ARG A 416 23.40 -6.38 41.35
CA ARG A 416 22.73 -6.54 42.65
C ARG A 416 21.25 -6.25 42.59
N LEU A 417 20.80 -5.52 41.57
CA LEU A 417 19.40 -5.20 41.35
C LEU A 417 18.59 -6.49 41.25
N ALA A 418 17.32 -6.40 41.65
CA ALA A 418 16.38 -7.50 41.61
C ALA A 418 15.03 -7.00 41.07
N ASP A 419 14.34 -7.86 40.33
CA ASP A 419 13.00 -7.57 39.84
C ASP A 419 11.95 -7.63 40.97
N LYS A 420 10.67 -7.45 40.65
CA LYS A 420 9.58 -7.52 41.65
C LYS A 420 9.42 -8.89 42.31
N GLU A 421 9.95 -9.95 41.68
CA GLU A 421 10.00 -11.30 42.23
C GLU A 421 11.30 -11.59 42.99
N SER A 422 12.12 -10.56 43.23
CA SER A 422 13.45 -10.63 43.82
C SER A 422 14.45 -11.48 43.01
N ASN A 423 14.22 -11.66 41.71
CA ASN A 423 15.18 -12.34 40.83
C ASN A 423 16.29 -11.38 40.40
N THR A 424 17.53 -11.83 40.51
CA THR A 424 18.72 -11.10 40.03
C THR A 424 19.10 -11.52 38.61
N ALA A 425 20.01 -10.78 37.97
CA ALA A 425 20.55 -11.18 36.66
C ALA A 425 21.18 -12.59 36.68
N LEU A 426 21.84 -12.99 37.76
CA LEU A 426 22.43 -14.32 37.90
C LEU A 426 21.37 -15.44 37.91
N MET A 427 20.22 -15.18 38.54
CA MET A 427 19.08 -16.12 38.54
C MET A 427 18.48 -16.27 37.15
N TYR A 428 18.39 -15.18 36.38
CA TYR A 428 17.95 -15.26 34.99
C TYR A 428 18.95 -15.99 34.09
N ALA A 429 20.26 -15.74 34.26
CA ALA A 429 21.30 -16.48 33.55
C ALA A 429 21.21 -17.99 33.84
N ALA A 430 20.93 -18.38 35.08
CA ALA A 430 20.70 -19.78 35.46
C ALA A 430 19.49 -20.41 34.76
N ALA A 431 18.43 -19.62 34.50
CA ALA A 431 17.22 -20.06 33.80
C ALA A 431 17.33 -20.04 32.26
N ASN A 432 18.40 -19.46 31.70
CA ASN A 432 18.53 -19.27 30.26
C ASN A 432 18.62 -20.62 29.52
N GLY A 433 17.79 -20.77 28.48
CA GLY A 433 17.69 -22.00 27.69
C GLY A 433 18.93 -22.31 26.86
N ASN A 434 19.72 -21.30 26.49
CA ASN A 434 21.00 -21.51 25.83
C ASN A 434 22.10 -21.71 26.88
N LYS A 435 22.41 -22.97 27.19
CA LYS A 435 23.36 -23.35 28.25
C LYS A 435 24.77 -22.78 28.07
N ILE A 436 25.20 -22.54 26.82
CA ILE A 436 26.52 -21.97 26.52
C ILE A 436 26.52 -20.49 26.90
N SER A 437 25.52 -19.73 26.41
CA SER A 437 25.35 -18.32 26.75
C SER A 437 25.12 -18.15 28.25
N ALA A 438 24.24 -18.97 28.84
CA ALA A 438 23.93 -18.97 30.26
C ALA A 438 25.18 -19.05 31.13
N LYS A 439 26.09 -19.99 30.82
CA LYS A 439 27.36 -20.14 31.52
C LYS A 439 28.24 -18.90 31.35
N LYS A 440 28.37 -18.39 30.13
CA LYS A 440 29.21 -17.21 29.86
C LYS A 440 28.70 -15.94 30.56
N ILE A 441 27.39 -15.71 30.54
CA ILE A 441 26.75 -14.58 31.26
C ILE A 441 26.95 -14.74 32.77
N ALA A 442 26.76 -15.94 33.31
CA ALA A 442 27.01 -16.20 34.73
C ALA A 442 28.49 -15.97 35.09
N GLU A 443 29.45 -16.40 34.26
CA GLU A 443 30.88 -16.12 34.46
C GLU A 443 31.14 -14.61 34.53
N LEU A 444 30.65 -13.84 33.57
CA LEU A 444 30.82 -12.38 33.52
C LEU A 444 30.22 -11.68 34.75
N ILE A 445 29.03 -12.11 35.19
CA ILE A 445 28.38 -11.56 36.40
C ILE A 445 29.22 -11.86 37.65
N LEU A 446 29.76 -13.08 37.78
CA LEU A 446 30.56 -13.47 38.94
C LEU A 446 31.91 -12.76 38.98
N GLU A 447 32.55 -12.57 37.83
CA GLU A 447 33.78 -11.78 37.69
C GLU A 447 33.56 -10.33 38.15
N ASN A 448 32.39 -9.76 37.84
CA ASN A 448 32.00 -8.41 38.25
C ASN A 448 31.45 -8.32 39.69
N ALA A 449 31.28 -9.45 40.38
CA ALA A 449 30.72 -9.46 41.73
C ALA A 449 31.68 -8.92 42.81
N ASN A 450 32.99 -8.95 42.59
CA ASN A 450 33.99 -8.37 43.51
C ASN A 450 33.81 -8.75 45.00
N GLY A 451 33.43 -10.00 45.29
CA GLY A 451 33.18 -10.47 46.66
C GLY A 451 31.77 -10.19 47.21
N ASP A 452 30.84 -9.73 46.37
CA ASP A 452 29.42 -9.60 46.70
C ASP A 452 28.75 -10.97 46.90
N ASN A 453 27.76 -11.04 47.79
CA ASN A 453 27.07 -12.27 48.14
C ASN A 453 25.96 -12.68 47.13
N THR A 454 25.99 -12.15 45.91
CA THR A 454 24.97 -12.38 44.86
C THR A 454 24.65 -13.86 44.62
N ILE A 455 25.62 -14.78 44.77
CA ILE A 455 25.40 -16.23 44.65
C ILE A 455 24.38 -16.77 45.67
N SER A 456 24.37 -16.19 46.87
CA SER A 456 23.55 -16.63 48.01
C SER A 456 22.18 -15.94 48.10
N LYS A 457 21.92 -14.94 47.26
CA LYS A 457 20.62 -14.26 47.24
C LYS A 457 19.52 -15.24 46.83
N THR A 458 18.33 -15.04 47.40
CA THR A 458 17.14 -15.84 47.09
C THR A 458 16.01 -14.97 46.57
N ASN A 459 15.26 -15.47 45.60
CA ASN A 459 14.05 -14.82 45.12
C ASN A 459 12.86 -14.98 46.10
N ASN A 460 11.68 -14.47 45.75
CA ASN A 460 10.47 -14.58 46.58
C ASN A 460 9.98 -16.02 46.82
N LYS A 461 10.49 -17.00 46.05
CA LYS A 461 10.24 -18.44 46.22
C LYS A 461 11.33 -19.13 47.06
N ASN A 462 12.23 -18.35 47.65
CA ASN A 462 13.42 -18.82 48.38
C ASN A 462 14.39 -19.64 47.49
N GLU A 463 14.43 -19.36 46.19
CA GLU A 463 15.33 -20.04 45.25
C GLU A 463 16.57 -19.19 45.02
N THR A 464 17.74 -19.81 45.12
CA THR A 464 19.02 -19.25 44.68
C THR A 464 19.23 -19.46 43.18
N ALA A 465 20.27 -18.83 42.61
CA ALA A 465 20.65 -19.09 41.22
C ALA A 465 21.00 -20.58 40.96
N ILE A 466 21.57 -21.29 41.95
CA ILE A 466 21.86 -22.73 41.79
C ILE A 466 20.59 -23.57 41.78
N ASP A 467 19.59 -23.24 42.62
CA ASP A 467 18.28 -23.94 42.61
C ASP A 467 17.59 -23.82 41.25
N ILE A 468 17.64 -22.62 40.67
CA ILE A 468 17.08 -22.34 39.35
C ILE A 468 17.86 -23.10 38.26
N ALA A 469 19.20 -23.10 38.30
CA ALA A 469 20.02 -23.82 37.34
C ALA A 469 19.76 -25.34 37.37
N VAL A 470 19.57 -25.91 38.56
CA VAL A 470 19.19 -27.32 38.73
C VAL A 470 17.82 -27.59 38.12
N LYS A 471 16.82 -26.75 38.40
CA LYS A 471 15.46 -26.88 37.83
C LYS A 471 15.44 -26.74 36.31
N ALA A 472 16.29 -25.87 35.76
CA ALA A 472 16.47 -25.68 34.32
C ALA A 472 17.34 -26.77 33.66
N ASN A 473 17.87 -27.73 34.43
CA ASN A 473 18.81 -28.75 33.97
C ASN A 473 20.05 -28.14 33.27
N ASN A 474 20.55 -27.04 33.83
CA ASN A 474 21.70 -26.29 33.33
C ASN A 474 22.98 -26.67 34.09
N GLU A 475 23.46 -27.89 33.84
CA GLU A 475 24.64 -28.48 34.51
C GLU A 475 25.89 -27.58 34.44
N ALA A 476 26.06 -26.86 33.33
CA ALA A 476 27.17 -25.95 33.10
C ALA A 476 27.20 -24.80 34.13
N VAL A 477 26.05 -24.18 34.38
CA VAL A 477 25.90 -23.11 35.39
C VAL A 477 25.95 -23.70 36.80
N VAL A 478 25.37 -24.88 37.05
CA VAL A 478 25.47 -25.54 38.37
C VAL A 478 26.93 -25.76 38.75
N LYS A 479 27.74 -26.34 37.85
CA LYS A 479 29.17 -26.57 38.09
C LYS A 479 29.93 -25.26 38.33
N LEU A 480 29.62 -24.22 37.55
CA LEU A 480 30.22 -22.90 37.72
C LEU A 480 29.92 -22.33 39.10
N LEU A 481 28.66 -22.33 39.52
CA LEU A 481 28.23 -21.78 40.80
C LEU A 481 28.84 -22.56 41.98
N LEU A 482 28.89 -23.89 41.91
CA LEU A 482 29.51 -24.73 42.95
C LEU A 482 31.00 -24.43 43.14
N ASN A 483 31.71 -24.06 42.07
CA ASN A 483 33.13 -23.72 42.14
C ASN A 483 33.40 -22.31 42.70
N ASN A 484 32.36 -21.47 42.83
CA ASN A 484 32.44 -20.09 43.32
C ASN A 484 31.72 -19.87 44.66
N LEU A 485 31.27 -20.96 45.32
CA LEU A 485 30.63 -20.94 46.65
C LEU A 485 31.63 -20.88 47.81
#